data_AF-Q1ZU98-F1
#
_entry.id   AF-Q1ZU98-F1
#
_cell.length_a   1.000
_cell.length_b   1.000
_cell.length_c   1.000
_cell.angle_alpha   90.00
_cell.angle_beta   90.00
_cell.angle_gamma   90.00
#
_symmetry.space_group_name_H-M   'P 1'
#
loop_
_entity.id
_entity.type
_entity.pdbx_description
1 polymer ?
#
loop_
_entity_poly.entity_id
_entity_poly.type
_entity_poly.pdbx_seq_one_letter_code
_entity_poly.pdbx_strand_id
1 'polypeptide(L)' 'MKLSIISGSHRSTLYSLKAATYLQRLARLEEFKETQIIDLNVIDFPLWNEGVWNGSEQCNDWRAIAQELQQSRAGS' A
#
# COMPACT_ATOMS: atom_id res chain seq x y z
N MET A 1 0.71 -16.05 6.40
CA MET A 1 -0.22 -14.91 6.26
C MET A 1 0.54 -13.76 5.62
N LYS A 2 -0.11 -13.02 4.71
CA LYS A 2 0.45 -11.84 4.03
C LYS A 2 -0.08 -10.57 4.71
N LEU A 3 0.82 -9.70 5.16
CA LEU A 3 0.51 -8.40 5.78
C LEU A 3 0.94 -7.26 4.85
N SER A 4 0.02 -6.37 4.57
CA SER A 4 0.26 -5.15 3.80
C SER A 4 0.08 -3.93 4.69
N ILE A 5 1.09 -3.07 4.74
CA ILE A 5 1.10 -1.83 5.53
C ILE A 5 1.03 -0.65 4.57
N ILE A 6 0.00 0.18 4.69
CA ILE A 6 -0.17 1.37 3.84
C ILE A 6 0.39 2.60 4.57
N SER A 7 1.42 3.24 4.01
CA SER A 7 1.99 4.50 4.50
C SER A 7 1.37 5.68 3.75
N GLY A 8 0.49 6.43 4.40
CA GLY A 8 -0.24 7.55 3.80
C GLY A 8 0.29 8.93 4.18
N SER A 9 1.57 9.25 3.94
CA SER A 9 2.07 10.61 4.20
C SER A 9 1.97 11.51 2.97
N HIS A 10 1.15 12.56 3.06
CA HIS A 10 1.03 13.62 2.03
C HIS A 10 2.02 14.79 2.25
N ARG A 11 2.87 14.70 3.27
CA ARG A 11 3.93 15.68 3.57
C ARG A 11 5.26 14.95 3.37
N SER A 12 6.27 15.64 2.87
CA SER A 12 7.64 15.11 2.67
C SER A 12 8.32 14.60 3.96
N THR A 13 7.65 14.66 5.10
CA THR A 13 8.13 14.13 6.37
C THR A 13 7.93 12.61 6.43
N LEU A 14 9.05 11.90 6.58
CA LEU A 14 9.16 10.44 6.54
C LEU A 14 8.57 9.71 7.77
N TYR A 15 7.70 10.34 8.57
CA TYR A 15 7.24 9.76 9.85
C TYR A 15 6.33 8.55 9.64
N SER A 16 5.37 8.62 8.72
CA SER A 16 4.49 7.47 8.41
C SER A 16 5.29 6.30 7.82
N LEU A 17 6.27 6.59 6.96
CA LEU A 17 7.14 5.56 6.40
C LEU A 17 8.04 4.91 7.46
N LYS A 18 8.57 5.71 8.41
CA LYS A 18 9.34 5.19 9.56
C LYS A 18 8.48 4.28 10.44
N ALA A 19 7.25 4.69 10.74
CA ALA A 19 6.31 3.87 11.49
C ALA A 19 5.97 2.58 10.74
N ALA A 20 5.69 2.65 9.44
CA ALA A 20 5.42 1.49 8.60
C ALA A 20 6.60 0.51 8.56
N THR A 21 7.82 1.02 8.44
CA THR A 21 9.06 0.21 8.49
C THR A 21 9.24 -0.47 9.84
N TYR A 22 8.95 0.23 10.93
CA TYR A 22 9.01 -0.34 12.27
C TYR A 22 7.98 -1.47 12.46
N LEU A 23 6.74 -1.25 12.06
CA LEU A 23 5.68 -2.25 12.13
C LEU A 23 5.99 -3.48 11.25
N GLN A 24 6.56 -3.28 10.07
CA GLN A 24 7.01 -4.38 9.22
C GLN A 24 8.07 -5.24 9.91
N ARG A 25 9.02 -4.60 10.60
CA ARG A 25 10.03 -5.32 11.38
C ARG A 25 9.40 -6.17 12.47
N LEU A 26 8.42 -5.63 13.21
CA LEU A 26 7.70 -6.39 14.24
C LEU A 26 6.92 -7.57 13.63
N ALA A 27 6.21 -7.35 12.53
CA ALA A 27 5.46 -8.40 11.86
C ALA A 27 6.36 -9.57 11.41
N ARG A 28 7.58 -9.29 10.95
CA ARG A 28 8.56 -10.34 10.61
C ARG A 28 9.02 -11.15 11.83
N LEU A 29 9.07 -10.54 13.00
CA LEU A 29 9.38 -11.25 14.26
C LEU A 29 8.22 -12.16 14.69
N GLU A 30 6.98 -11.75 14.40
CA GLU A 30 5.75 -12.54 14.63
C GLU A 30 5.45 -13.54 13.48
N GLU A 31 6.48 -13.99 12.77
CA GLU A 31 6.40 -15.03 11.73
C GLU A 31 5.45 -14.75 10.54
N PHE A 32 5.13 -13.48 10.27
CA PHE A 32 4.48 -13.13 9.00
C PHE A 32 5.43 -13.39 7.83
N LYS A 33 5.13 -14.45 7.08
CA LYS A 33 5.94 -14.94 5.94
C LYS A 33 6.08 -13.91 4.81
N GLU A 34 5.07 -13.07 4.61
CA GLU A 34 5.05 -12.04 3.58
C GLU A 34 4.60 -10.72 4.19
N THR A 35 5.45 -9.71 4.12
CA THR A 35 5.18 -8.37 4.63
C THR A 35 5.60 -7.32 3.60
N GLN A 36 4.74 -6.36 3.30
CA GLN A 36 5.03 -5.29 2.34
C GLN A 36 4.60 -3.92 2.87
N ILE A 37 5.24 -2.87 2.35
CA ILE A 37 4.86 -1.48 2.60
C ILE A 37 4.44 -0.88 1.26
N ILE A 38 3.25 -0.30 1.22
CA ILE A 38 2.74 0.50 0.11
C ILE A 38 2.85 1.95 0.54
N ASP A 39 3.82 2.70 0.00
CA ASP A 39 4.00 4.11 0.33
C ASP A 39 3.27 5.01 -0.67
N LEU A 40 2.18 5.62 -0.23
CA LEU A 40 1.35 6.49 -1.06
C LEU A 40 2.03 7.81 -1.41
N ASN A 41 3.17 8.13 -0.77
CA ASN A 41 3.94 9.33 -1.11
C ASN A 41 4.60 9.24 -2.50
N VAL A 42 4.97 8.01 -2.92
CA VAL A 42 5.69 7.76 -4.17
C VAL A 42 4.79 7.20 -5.27
N ILE A 43 3.50 7.02 -4.98
CA ILE A 43 2.50 6.55 -5.95
C ILE A 43 1.75 7.77 -6.47
N ASP A 44 1.78 7.96 -7.78
CA ASP A 44 0.99 9.00 -8.42
C ASP A 44 -0.50 8.70 -8.24
N PHE A 45 -1.22 9.68 -7.69
CA PHE A 45 -2.66 9.60 -7.60
C PHE A 45 -3.26 9.89 -8.98
N PRO A 46 -4.03 8.97 -9.57
CA PRO A 46 -4.73 9.24 -10.80
C PRO A 46 -5.71 10.37 -10.56
N LEU A 47 -5.88 11.22 -11.56
CA LEU A 47 -6.92 12.22 -11.55
C LEU A 47 -8.29 11.52 -11.47
N TRP A 48 -9.14 11.99 -10.57
CA TRP A 48 -10.50 11.47 -10.43
C TRP A 48 -11.38 11.97 -11.58
N ASN A 49 -11.25 11.31 -12.74
CA ASN A 49 -11.94 11.62 -13.98
C ASN A 49 -12.64 10.39 -14.56
N GLU A 50 -13.29 10.53 -15.71
CA GLU A 50 -14.01 9.43 -16.39
C GLU A 50 -13.11 8.22 -16.70
N GLY A 51 -11.80 8.43 -16.84
CA GLY A 51 -10.82 7.37 -17.06
C GLY A 51 -10.77 6.33 -15.93
N VAL A 52 -11.08 6.74 -14.70
CA VAL A 52 -11.15 5.83 -13.53
C VAL A 52 -12.18 4.72 -13.76
N TRP A 53 -13.32 5.06 -14.37
CA TRP A 53 -14.41 4.12 -14.63
C TRP A 53 -14.23 3.33 -15.93
N ASN A 54 -13.61 3.95 -16.94
CA ASN A 54 -13.41 3.36 -18.26
C ASN A 54 -12.13 2.49 -18.36
N GLY A 55 -11.41 2.34 -17.25
CA GLY A 55 -10.22 1.51 -17.17
C GLY A 55 -9.01 2.06 -17.89
N SER A 56 -8.82 3.37 -17.81
CA SER A 56 -7.64 4.03 -18.33
C SER A 56 -6.35 3.48 -17.73
N GLU A 57 -5.27 3.57 -18.51
CA GLU A 57 -3.94 3.11 -18.09
C GLU A 57 -3.40 3.86 -16.86
N GLN A 58 -3.89 5.09 -16.63
CA GLN A 58 -3.56 5.91 -15.46
C GLN A 58 -3.92 5.23 -14.13
N CYS A 59 -4.85 4.28 -14.14
CA CYS A 59 -5.28 3.54 -12.94
C CYS A 59 -4.60 2.16 -12.80
N ASN A 60 -3.66 1.79 -13.68
CA ASN A 60 -3.07 0.45 -13.68
C ASN A 60 -2.31 0.14 -12.38
N ASP A 61 -1.52 1.08 -11.87
CA ASP A 61 -0.78 0.90 -10.61
C ASP A 61 -1.74 0.68 -9.43
N TRP A 62 -2.83 1.43 -9.40
CA TRP A 62 -3.87 1.30 -8.37
C TRP A 62 -4.65 -0.01 -8.47
N ARG A 63 -4.85 -0.53 -9.69
CA ARG A 63 -5.45 -1.85 -9.91
C ARG A 63 -4.54 -2.97 -9.41
N ALA A 64 -3.23 -2.86 -9.68
CA ALA A 64 -2.25 -3.82 -9.16
C ALA A 64 -2.21 -3.81 -7.63
N ILE A 65 -2.18 -2.63 -7.00
CA ILE A 65 -2.27 -2.48 -5.54
C ILE A 65 -3.57 -3.06 -5.00
N ALA A 66 -4.71 -2.81 -5.65
CA ALA A 66 -6.01 -3.35 -5.22
C ALA A 66 -6.04 -4.88 -5.27
N GLN A 67 -5.51 -5.49 -6.33
CA GLN A 67 -5.36 -6.95 -6.45
C GLN A 67 -4.47 -7.51 -5.34
N GLU A 68 -3.37 -6.80 -5.03
CA GLU A 68 -2.45 -7.21 -3.99
C GLU A 68 -3.05 -7.12 -2.58
N LEU A 69 -3.85 -6.08 -2.33
CA LEU A 69 -4.58 -5.92 -1.08
C LEU A 69 -5.68 -6.97 -0.92
N GLN A 70 -6.37 -7.38 -2.00
CA GLN A 70 -7.34 -8.48 -1.94
C GLN A 70 -6.71 -9.82 -1.52
N GLN A 71 -5.44 -10.04 -1.86
CA GLN A 71 -4.68 -11.23 -1.47
C GLN A 71 -4.10 -11.11 -0.06
N SER A 72 -4.08 -9.90 0.52
CA SER A 72 -3.60 -9.63 1.86
C SER A 72 -4.74 -9.81 2.86
N ARG A 73 -4.51 -10.55 3.95
CA ARG A 73 -5.52 -10.75 4.99
C ARG A 73 -5.06 -10.06 6.27
N ALA A 74 -5.66 -8.92 6.59
CA ALA A 74 -5.65 -8.40 7.95
C ALA A 74 -6.67 -9.24 8.75
N GLY A 75 -6.18 -10.03 9.71
CA GLY A 75 -7.01 -10.94 10.49
C GLY A 75 -8.06 -10.21 11.34
N SER A 76 -9.25 -10.81 11.41
CA SER A 76 -10.25 -10.67 12.48
C SER A 76 -9.93 -11.60 13.63
#